data_AF-A0A0L6WV12-F1
#
_entry.id   AF-A0A0L6WV12-F1
#
_cell.length_a   1.000
_cell.length_b   1.000
_cell.length_c   1.000
_cell.angle_alpha   90.00
_cell.angle_beta   90.00
_cell.angle_gamma   90.00
#
_symmetry.space_group_name_H-M   'P 1'
#
loop_
_entity.id
_entity.type
_entity.pdbx_description
1 polymer ?
#
loop_
_entity_poly.entity_id
_entity_poly.type
_entity_poly.pdbx_seq_one_letter_code
_entity_poly.pdbx_strand_id
1 'polypeptide(L)'
;MELTTKTKFYNKAVWMNPALLDVPFALNTAIDPRARAGKAIRKRQVLIDIEQTEEDRELIKNTLITGFTEEFKSRFKKTGGYNSFEVKALTKLANGGLLLEMLSEEGVKWVKSREKEIEKVVGAGARVKKHTFLVIIKFVPITLDPESEEE
;
A
#
# COMPACT_ATOMS: atom_id res chain seq x y z
N MET A 1 27.72 37.10 -33.32
CA MET A 1 27.96 35.70 -32.86
C MET A 1 26.82 34.85 -33.38
N GLU A 2 27.11 33.95 -34.31
CA GLU A 2 26.10 33.12 -34.98
C GLU A 2 25.59 32.02 -34.04
N LEU A 3 24.28 32.00 -33.82
CA LEU A 3 23.61 30.90 -33.15
C LEU A 3 23.64 29.67 -34.05
N THR A 4 24.32 28.62 -33.60
CA THR A 4 24.45 27.34 -34.28
C THR A 4 23.07 26.77 -34.65
N THR A 5 22.99 26.24 -35.87
CA THR A 5 21.80 25.74 -36.58
C THR A 5 20.92 24.72 -35.83
N LYS A 6 21.38 24.13 -34.73
CA LYS A 6 20.59 23.19 -33.91
C LYS A 6 19.51 23.88 -33.05
N THR A 7 19.71 25.14 -32.67
CA THR A 7 18.78 25.87 -31.78
C THR A 7 17.50 26.32 -32.50
N LYS A 8 17.55 26.48 -33.84
CA LYS A 8 16.40 26.96 -34.63
C LYS A 8 15.31 25.92 -34.88
N PHE A 9 15.54 24.64 -34.58
CA PHE A 9 14.55 23.58 -34.82
C PHE A 9 13.58 23.35 -33.66
N TYR A 10 13.91 23.76 -32.43
CA TYR A 10 13.06 23.49 -31.27
C TYR A 10 11.89 24.49 -31.12
N ASN A 11 12.09 25.77 -31.43
CA ASN A 11 11.01 26.76 -31.35
C ASN A 11 9.90 26.55 -32.39
N LYS A 12 10.18 25.86 -33.50
CA LYS A 12 9.15 25.57 -34.50
C LYS A 12 8.26 24.37 -34.13
N ALA A 13 8.77 23.45 -33.31
CA ALA A 13 8.03 22.24 -32.90
C ALA A 13 7.03 22.52 -31.76
N VAL A 14 7.34 23.45 -30.86
CA VAL A 14 6.48 23.79 -29.70
C VAL A 14 5.24 24.58 -30.12
N TRP A 15 5.30 25.33 -31.21
CA TRP A 15 4.23 26.24 -31.64
C TRP A 15 3.33 25.69 -32.76
N MET A 16 3.62 24.50 -33.30
CA MET A 16 2.90 23.95 -34.46
C MET A 16 1.99 22.76 -34.18
N ASN A 17 1.77 22.36 -32.92
CA ASN A 17 0.89 21.21 -32.66
C ASN A 17 -0.08 21.41 -31.49
N PRO A 18 -1.27 21.99 -31.73
CA PRO A 18 -2.34 22.04 -30.72
C PRO A 18 -2.83 20.64 -30.30
N ALA A 19 -2.44 19.58 -31.01
CA ALA A 19 -2.75 18.18 -30.66
C ALA A 19 -1.91 17.62 -29.49
N LEU A 20 -0.84 18.32 -29.05
CA LEU A 20 -0.03 17.88 -27.90
C LEU A 20 -0.55 18.37 -26.54
N LEU A 21 -1.59 19.20 -26.51
CA LEU A 21 -2.25 19.61 -25.26
C LEU A 21 -3.23 18.56 -24.72
N ASP A 22 -3.51 17.50 -25.49
CA ASP A 22 -4.52 16.48 -25.19
C ASP A 22 -3.94 15.06 -25.09
N VAL A 23 -2.62 14.92 -24.95
CA VAL A 23 -2.01 13.62 -24.62
C VAL A 23 -2.11 13.45 -23.10
N PRO A 24 -3.01 12.60 -22.57
CA PRO A 24 -2.94 12.24 -21.16
C PRO A 24 -1.55 11.66 -20.93
N PHE A 25 -0.85 12.15 -19.91
CA PHE A 25 0.44 11.62 -19.44
C PHE A 25 0.49 10.12 -19.74
N ALA A 26 1.28 9.73 -20.75
CA ALA A 26 1.29 8.35 -21.20
C ALA A 26 1.67 7.51 -19.98
N LEU A 27 0.67 6.80 -19.43
CA LEU A 27 0.83 6.05 -18.20
C LEU A 27 2.00 5.11 -18.46
N ASN A 28 3.08 5.21 -17.67
CA ASN A 28 4.23 4.35 -17.87
C ASN A 28 3.79 2.91 -17.57
N THR A 29 3.36 2.18 -18.61
CA THR A 29 2.74 0.85 -18.52
C THR A 29 3.75 -0.22 -18.17
N ALA A 30 5.05 0.09 -18.25
CA ALA A 30 6.14 -0.68 -17.72
C ALA A 30 6.25 -0.51 -16.20
N ILE A 31 5.16 -0.82 -15.47
CA ILE A 31 5.23 -0.96 -14.01
C ILE A 31 6.20 -2.10 -13.72
N ASP A 32 7.30 -1.78 -13.03
CA ASP A 32 8.30 -2.74 -12.53
C ASP A 32 7.59 -4.01 -12.00
N PRO A 33 7.94 -5.22 -12.49
CA PRO A 33 7.35 -6.47 -12.02
C PRO A 33 7.33 -6.60 -10.49
N ARG A 34 8.34 -6.07 -9.79
CA ARG A 34 8.42 -6.03 -8.32
C ARG A 34 7.38 -5.10 -7.72
N ALA A 35 7.18 -3.92 -8.32
CA ALA A 35 6.14 -2.99 -7.90
C ALA A 35 4.73 -3.58 -8.10
N ARG A 36 4.54 -4.29 -9.22
CA ARG A 36 3.29 -5.01 -9.51
C ARG A 36 3.03 -6.13 -8.50
N ALA A 37 4.02 -6.96 -8.22
CA ALA A 37 3.94 -8.03 -7.23
C ALA A 37 3.67 -7.47 -5.82
N GLY A 38 4.36 -6.39 -5.43
CA GLY A 38 4.15 -5.70 -4.16
C GLY A 38 2.72 -5.16 -4.02
N LYS A 39 2.16 -4.58 -5.08
CA LYS A 39 0.76 -4.13 -5.10
C LYS A 39 -0.21 -5.30 -4.93
N ALA A 40 0.02 -6.42 -5.60
CA ALA A 40 -0.82 -7.62 -5.50
C ALA A 40 -0.76 -8.25 -4.09
N ILE A 41 0.40 -8.26 -3.44
CA ILE A 41 0.54 -8.73 -2.06
C ILE A 41 -0.24 -7.81 -1.11
N ARG A 42 -0.06 -6.48 -1.20
CA ARG A 42 -0.74 -5.51 -0.34
C ARG A 42 -2.27 -5.55 -0.46
N LYS A 43 -2.79 -5.82 -1.66
CA LYS A 43 -4.23 -6.01 -1.90
C LYS A 43 -4.82 -7.20 -1.13
N ARG A 44 -3.99 -8.19 -0.82
CA ARG A 44 -4.37 -9.39 -0.07
C ARG A 44 -4.09 -9.27 1.43
N GLN A 45 -3.74 -8.08 1.91
CA GLN A 45 -3.41 -7.84 3.30
C GLN A 45 -4.45 -6.99 4.03
N VAL A 46 -4.61 -7.28 5.32
CA VAL A 46 -5.42 -6.53 6.29
C VAL A 46 -4.58 -6.23 7.52
N LEU A 47 -4.58 -4.98 7.93
CA LEU A 47 -3.95 -4.54 9.17
C LEU A 47 -4.97 -4.58 10.30
N ILE A 48 -4.58 -5.15 11.43
CA ILE A 48 -5.40 -5.19 12.65
C ILE A 48 -4.54 -4.58 13.75
N ASP A 49 -4.97 -3.44 14.27
CA ASP A 49 -4.35 -2.86 15.45
C ASP A 49 -4.95 -3.49 16.70
N ILE A 50 -4.20 -3.49 17.79
CA ILE A 50 -4.68 -4.00 19.08
C ILE A 50 -4.40 -2.90 20.09
N GLU A 51 -5.45 -2.40 20.74
CA GLU A 51 -5.28 -1.45 21.85
C GLU A 51 -4.58 -2.18 23.00
N GLN A 52 -3.33 -1.80 23.27
CA GLN A 52 -2.46 -2.43 24.26
C GLN A 52 -1.85 -1.35 25.15
N THR A 53 -1.79 -1.62 26.44
CA THR A 53 -0.95 -0.88 27.39
C THR A 53 0.53 -1.19 27.10
N GLU A 54 1.47 -0.31 27.49
CA GLU A 54 2.91 -0.54 27.19
C GLU A 54 3.44 -1.85 27.81
N GLU A 55 2.93 -2.24 28.97
CA GLU A 55 3.25 -3.49 29.65
C GLU A 55 2.78 -4.72 28.83
N ASP A 56 1.58 -4.64 28.23
CA ASP A 56 1.05 -5.71 27.37
C ASP A 56 1.88 -5.87 26.08
N ARG A 57 2.40 -4.76 25.54
CA ARG A 57 3.23 -4.78 24.31
C ARG A 57 4.52 -5.56 24.52
N GLU A 58 5.18 -5.39 25.66
CA GLU A 58 6.39 -6.15 26.00
C GLU A 58 6.09 -7.63 26.24
N LEU A 59 4.99 -7.93 26.93
CA LEU A 59 4.58 -9.30 27.20
C LEU A 59 4.25 -10.03 25.90
N ILE A 60 3.49 -9.39 25.01
CA ILE A 60 3.11 -9.94 23.72
C ILE A 60 4.34 -10.09 22.82
N LYS A 61 5.33 -9.19 22.86
CA LYS A 61 6.63 -9.31 22.12
C LYS A 61 7.33 -10.63 22.39
N ASN A 62 7.23 -11.14 23.62
CA ASN A 62 7.89 -12.37 24.04
C ASN A 62 7.07 -13.64 23.76
N THR A 63 5.80 -13.51 23.36
CA THR A 63 4.93 -14.65 23.07
C THR A 63 5.21 -15.25 21.67
N LEU A 64 5.35 -16.57 21.61
CA LEU A 64 5.60 -17.33 20.37
C LEU A 64 4.45 -17.14 19.35
N ILE A 65 4.80 -16.56 18.20
CA ILE A 65 3.91 -16.22 17.08
C ILE A 65 3.18 -17.45 16.50
N THR A 66 3.76 -18.65 16.65
CA THR A 66 3.22 -19.91 16.09
C THR A 66 1.94 -20.36 16.77
N GLY A 67 1.87 -20.33 18.11
CA GLY A 67 0.67 -20.69 18.87
C GLY A 67 -0.49 -19.72 18.59
N PHE A 68 -0.16 -18.43 18.49
CA PHE A 68 -1.12 -17.39 18.17
C PHE A 68 -1.75 -17.58 16.78
N THR A 69 -0.97 -18.03 15.79
CA THR A 69 -1.45 -18.20 14.41
C THR A 69 -2.47 -19.33 14.28
N GLU A 70 -2.24 -20.46 14.92
CA GLU A 70 -3.18 -21.60 14.87
C GLU A 70 -4.44 -21.34 15.68
N GLU A 71 -4.31 -20.69 16.85
CA GLU A 71 -5.46 -20.25 17.62
C GLU A 71 -6.30 -19.23 16.84
N PHE A 72 -5.65 -18.26 16.20
CA PHE A 72 -6.30 -17.27 15.37
C PHE A 72 -7.06 -17.94 14.22
N LYS A 73 -6.42 -18.83 13.45
CA LYS A 73 -7.08 -19.59 12.38
C LYS A 73 -8.28 -20.40 12.89
N SER A 74 -8.15 -21.04 14.05
CA SER A 74 -9.24 -21.79 14.69
C SER A 74 -10.44 -20.90 15.02
N ARG A 75 -10.19 -19.72 15.62
CA ARG A 75 -11.24 -18.74 15.92
C ARG A 75 -11.86 -18.16 14.64
N PHE A 76 -11.05 -17.90 13.62
CA PHE A 76 -11.50 -17.42 12.30
C PHE A 76 -12.37 -18.44 11.56
N LYS A 77 -12.05 -19.74 11.66
CA LYS A 77 -12.87 -20.84 11.07
C LYS A 77 -14.29 -20.88 11.59
N LYS A 78 -14.53 -20.42 12.82
CA LYS A 78 -15.86 -20.38 13.43
C LYS A 78 -16.71 -19.24 12.88
N THR A 79 -16.10 -18.28 12.17
CA THR A 79 -16.81 -17.19 11.50
C THR A 79 -17.42 -17.71 10.19
N GLY A 80 -18.75 -17.73 10.10
CA GLY A 80 -19.47 -18.26 8.94
C GLY A 80 -19.05 -17.60 7.62
N GLY A 81 -18.72 -18.40 6.61
CA GLY A 81 -18.19 -17.93 5.32
C GLY A 81 -16.67 -18.08 5.17
N TYR A 82 -15.95 -18.44 6.24
CA TYR A 82 -14.50 -18.70 6.20
C TYR A 82 -14.11 -19.83 5.23
N ASN A 83 -14.94 -20.87 5.09
CA ASN A 83 -14.60 -22.03 4.25
C ASN A 83 -14.38 -21.66 2.77
N SER A 84 -14.83 -20.48 2.34
CA SER A 84 -14.61 -19.95 0.99
C SER A 84 -13.34 -19.09 0.86
N PHE A 85 -12.67 -18.72 1.96
CA PHE A 85 -11.54 -17.80 1.99
C PHE A 85 -10.43 -18.30 2.91
N GLU A 86 -9.24 -18.53 2.35
CA GLU A 86 -8.10 -19.06 3.11
C GLU A 86 -7.13 -17.96 3.57
N VAL A 87 -6.65 -18.09 4.82
CA VAL A 87 -5.57 -17.28 5.37
C VAL A 87 -4.23 -17.87 4.94
N LYS A 88 -3.44 -17.08 4.21
CA LYS A 88 -2.10 -17.47 3.77
C LYS A 88 -1.07 -17.30 4.88
N ALA A 89 -1.12 -16.18 5.58
CA ALA A 89 -0.19 -15.89 6.67
C ALA A 89 -0.79 -14.93 7.68
N LEU A 90 -0.32 -15.04 8.93
CA LEU A 90 -0.54 -14.05 9.98
C LEU A 90 0.82 -13.63 10.51
N THR A 91 1.12 -12.34 10.39
CA THR A 91 2.40 -11.78 10.83
C THR A 91 2.16 -10.79 11.95
N LYS A 92 2.93 -10.90 13.02
CA LYS A 92 2.91 -9.91 14.08
C LYS A 92 3.82 -8.74 13.75
N LEU A 93 3.35 -7.52 13.99
CA LEU A 93 4.08 -6.28 13.76
C LEU A 93 4.82 -5.80 15.02
N ALA A 94 5.85 -4.99 14.83
CA ALA A 94 6.69 -4.47 15.93
C ALA A 94 5.92 -3.60 16.94
N ASN A 95 4.83 -2.96 16.50
CA ASN A 95 3.94 -2.16 17.33
C ASN A 95 2.89 -2.99 18.09
N GLY A 96 2.98 -4.32 18.04
CA GLY A 96 2.02 -5.22 18.70
C GLY A 96 0.76 -5.54 17.87
N GLY A 97 0.57 -4.87 16.73
CA GLY A 97 -0.51 -5.17 15.79
C GLY A 97 -0.28 -6.44 14.97
N LEU A 98 -1.25 -6.76 14.12
CA LEU A 98 -1.23 -7.94 13.25
C LEU A 98 -1.41 -7.55 11.78
N LEU A 99 -0.73 -8.30 10.92
CA LEU A 99 -0.88 -8.27 9.48
C LEU A 99 -1.40 -9.62 9.01
N LEU A 100 -2.66 -9.64 8.60
CA LEU A 100 -3.32 -10.80 8.04
C LEU A 100 -3.17 -10.79 6.52
N GLU A 101 -2.53 -11.80 5.94
CA GLU A 101 -2.48 -12.03 4.49
C GLU A 101 -3.46 -13.14 4.10
N MET A 102 -4.41 -12.81 3.24
CA MET A 102 -5.36 -13.74 2.63
C MET A 102 -4.77 -14.34 1.35
N LEU A 103 -5.28 -15.49 0.93
CA LEU A 103 -4.88 -16.09 -0.33
C LEU A 103 -5.38 -15.27 -1.54
N SER A 104 -6.55 -14.63 -1.43
CA SER A 104 -7.24 -13.87 -2.49
C SER A 104 -7.62 -12.44 -2.09
N GLU A 105 -7.88 -11.57 -3.08
CA GLU A 105 -8.35 -10.19 -2.84
C GLU A 105 -9.80 -10.18 -2.33
N GLU A 106 -10.61 -11.16 -2.76
CA GLU A 106 -11.98 -11.37 -2.31
C GLU A 106 -12.03 -11.69 -0.81
N GLY A 107 -11.07 -12.48 -0.31
CA GLY A 107 -10.94 -12.76 1.11
C GLY A 107 -10.72 -11.48 1.93
N VAL A 108 -9.92 -10.54 1.43
CA VAL A 108 -9.74 -9.23 2.09
C VAL A 108 -11.02 -8.41 2.09
N LYS A 109 -11.76 -8.40 0.98
CA LYS A 109 -13.06 -7.70 0.92
C LYS A 109 -14.05 -8.29 1.92
N TRP A 110 -14.06 -9.61 2.08
CA TRP A 110 -14.89 -10.29 3.07
C TRP A 110 -14.48 -9.96 4.51
N VAL A 111 -13.18 -9.96 4.84
CA VAL A 111 -12.69 -9.56 6.17
C VAL A 111 -13.10 -8.12 6.48
N LYS A 112 -12.97 -7.21 5.52
CA LYS A 112 -13.34 -5.79 5.68
C LYS A 112 -14.85 -5.57 5.81
N SER A 113 -15.69 -6.33 5.11
CA SER A 113 -17.14 -6.20 5.24
C SER A 113 -17.66 -6.71 6.60
N ARG A 114 -16.84 -7.49 7.31
CA ARG A 114 -17.13 -8.07 8.62
C ARG A 114 -16.22 -7.58 9.72
N GLU A 115 -15.68 -6.37 9.58
CA GLU A 115 -14.74 -5.74 10.52
C GLU A 115 -15.10 -5.99 12.00
N LYS A 116 -16.34 -5.73 12.42
CA LYS A 116 -16.80 -5.96 13.80
C LYS A 116 -16.74 -7.41 14.26
N GLU A 117 -17.01 -8.37 13.38
CA GLU A 117 -16.90 -9.80 13.71
C GLU A 117 -15.43 -10.18 13.86
N ILE A 118 -14.58 -9.67 12.99
CA ILE A 118 -13.14 -9.90 13.01
C ILE A 118 -12.50 -9.32 14.27
N GLU A 119 -12.85 -8.09 14.64
CA GLU A 119 -12.38 -7.44 15.87
C GLU A 119 -12.77 -8.25 17.12
N LYS A 120 -13.99 -8.82 17.15
CA LYS A 120 -14.42 -9.70 18.25
C LYS A 120 -13.65 -11.01 18.30
N VAL A 121 -13.34 -11.59 17.14
CA VAL A 121 -12.56 -12.83 17.02
C VAL A 121 -11.13 -12.63 17.54
N VAL A 122 -10.53 -11.49 17.21
CA VAL A 122 -9.20 -11.11 17.71
C VAL A 122 -9.25 -10.80 19.21
N GLY A 123 -10.27 -10.05 19.65
CA GLY A 123 -10.39 -9.57 21.03
C GLY A 123 -9.43 -8.43 21.35
N ALA A 124 -9.24 -8.12 22.64
CA ALA A 124 -8.24 -7.17 23.14
C ALA A 124 -8.31 -5.76 22.51
N GLY A 125 -9.52 -5.22 22.31
CA GLY A 125 -9.67 -3.87 21.72
C GLY A 125 -9.15 -3.77 20.29
N ALA A 126 -9.13 -4.89 19.54
CA ALA A 126 -8.66 -4.92 18.18
C ALA A 126 -9.49 -3.99 17.27
N ARG A 127 -8.81 -3.34 16.32
CA ARG A 127 -9.44 -2.52 15.28
C ARG A 127 -8.88 -2.84 13.91
N VAL A 128 -9.75 -3.11 12.93
CA VAL A 128 -9.29 -3.28 11.56
C VAL A 128 -8.89 -1.92 10.99
N LYS A 129 -7.63 -1.77 10.56
CA LYS A 129 -7.15 -0.52 9.97
C LYS A 129 -7.28 -0.53 8.46
N LYS A 130 -7.75 0.60 7.93
CA LYS A 130 -7.63 0.89 6.51
C LYS A 130 -6.16 1.11 6.18
N HIS A 131 -5.66 0.35 5.21
CA HIS A 131 -4.31 0.55 4.71
C HIS A 131 -4.28 1.85 3.89
N THR A 132 -3.69 2.90 4.45
CA THR A 132 -3.36 4.12 3.70
C THR A 132 -2.03 3.91 2.98
N PHE A 133 -1.89 4.49 1.79
CA PHE A 133 -0.66 4.42 1.01
C PHE A 133 -0.11 5.82 0.83
N LEU A 134 1.18 5.99 1.14
CA LEU A 134 1.89 7.22 0.81
C LEU A 134 2.11 7.27 -0.69
N VAL A 135 1.62 8.32 -1.33
CA VAL A 135 1.89 8.63 -2.73
C VAL A 135 3.04 9.61 -2.75
N ILE A 136 4.22 9.16 -3.19
CA ILE A 136 5.40 10.01 -3.36
C ILE A 136 5.47 10.40 -4.84
N ILE A 137 5.34 11.69 -5.12
CA ILE A 137 5.48 12.25 -6.46
C ILE A 137 6.88 12.85 -6.54
N LYS A 138 7.71 12.34 -7.46
CA LYS A 138 9.01 12.95 -7.77
C LYS A 138 8.76 14.13 -8.69
N PHE A 139 8.94 15.34 -8.16
CA PHE A 139 8.93 16.56 -8.96
C PHE A 139 10.36 16.85 -9.41
N VAL A 140 10.54 17.16 -10.70
CA VAL A 140 11.79 17.67 -11.25
C VAL A 140 11.47 19.03 -11.88
N PRO A 141 12.03 20.13 -11.37
CA PRO A 141 11.81 21.44 -11.99
C PRO A 141 12.41 21.43 -13.40
N ILE A 142 11.63 21.89 -14.37
CA ILE A 142 12.02 21.93 -15.79
C ILE A 142 12.91 23.16 -16.07
N THR A 143 12.83 24.17 -15.22
CA THR A 143 13.64 25.40 -15.27
C THR A 143 14.28 25.61 -13.91
N LEU A 144 15.37 24.89 -13.64
CA LEU A 144 16.32 25.31 -12.62
C LEU A 144 17.37 26.15 -13.36
N ASP A 145 17.23 27.46 -13.30
CA ASP A 145 18.32 28.36 -13.70
C ASP A 145 19.18 28.61 -12.45
N PRO A 146 20.38 28.00 -12.34
CA PRO A 146 21.22 28.17 -11.16
C PRO A 146 21.75 29.60 -11.01
N GLU A 147 21.56 30.47 -12.00
CA GLU A 147 21.95 31.88 -11.97
C GLU A 147 20.76 32.85 -11.87
N SER A 148 19.51 32.37 -11.80
CA SER A 148 18.38 33.28 -11.57
C SER A 148 18.33 33.70 -10.10
N GLU A 149 18.82 34.90 -9.82
CA GLU A 149 18.51 35.61 -8.58
C GLU A 149 16.99 35.85 -8.53
N GLU A 150 16.29 35.22 -7.57
CA GLU A 150 14.91 35.55 -7.26
C GLU A 150 14.88 36.93 -6.57
N GLU A 151 14.20 37.92 -7.19
CA GLU A 151 13.83 39.23 -6.57
C GLU A 151 12.69 39.10 -5.56
#